data_AF-A0A4S2HIL7-F1
#
_entry.id   AF-A0A4S2HIL7-F1
#
_cell.length_a   1.000
_cell.length_b   1.000
_cell.length_c   1.000
_cell.angle_alpha   90.00
_cell.angle_beta   90.00
_cell.angle_gamma   90.00
#
_symmetry.space_group_name_H-M   'P 1'
#
loop_
_entity.id
_entity.type
_entity.pdbx_description
1 polymer ?
#
loop_
_entity_poly.entity_id
_entity_poly.type
_entity_poly.pdbx_seq_one_letter_code
_entity_poly.pdbx_strand_id
1 'polypeptide(L)'
;MSKLSKSQIKKEMRLLYPAPAPQRKEQFLRELSYPQSSPLETIAVQIGYIRKFVWILSLLLITSALAFGNSYWQQAEDYGMLWCVSAVTPLLAALAVTETFRSSAYGMAELEMAAKHNLQQILLIRMGAIGGVDFLLIMAALPFLVEKEQISIFRGAVYLMAPWLCTCVIAFQIEKYAKGRDSIWYCCALGLFFSGISLGTENFQETVYGNEAFYLWLIVFFVFSAVLANQIWQICHQAEKWNRNLYLAR
;
A
#
# COMPACT_ATOMS: atom_id res chain seq x y z
N MET A 1 -34.87 -58.26 4.72
CA MET A 1 -34.84 -56.79 4.54
C MET A 1 -33.39 -56.35 4.38
N SER A 2 -32.97 -56.00 3.16
CA SER A 2 -31.59 -55.58 2.87
C SER A 2 -31.31 -54.22 3.52
N LYS A 3 -30.26 -54.13 4.34
CA LYS A 3 -29.79 -52.86 4.91
C LYS A 3 -29.29 -51.96 3.78
N LEU A 4 -30.10 -50.99 3.37
CA LEU A 4 -29.70 -49.97 2.39
C LEU A 4 -28.57 -49.11 2.96
N SER A 5 -27.51 -48.91 2.18
CA SER A 5 -26.38 -48.03 2.51
C SER A 5 -26.85 -46.58 2.60
N LYS A 6 -26.29 -45.77 3.53
CA LYS A 6 -26.58 -44.31 3.64
C LYS A 6 -26.50 -43.57 2.30
N SER A 7 -25.61 -44.01 1.41
CA SER A 7 -25.45 -43.43 0.07
C SER A 7 -26.65 -43.71 -0.85
N GLN A 8 -27.26 -44.89 -0.73
CA GLN A 8 -28.44 -45.29 -1.51
C GLN A 8 -29.68 -44.53 -1.03
N ILE A 9 -29.86 -44.40 0.29
CA ILE A 9 -30.97 -43.63 0.89
C ILE A 9 -30.90 -42.15 0.45
N LYS A 10 -29.71 -41.55 0.44
CA LYS A 10 -29.53 -40.16 0.00
C LYS A 10 -29.83 -39.96 -1.50
N LYS A 11 -29.53 -40.96 -2.33
CA LYS A 11 -29.87 -40.96 -3.76
C LYS A 11 -31.37 -41.07 -3.97
N GLU A 12 -32.03 -42.01 -3.31
CA GLU A 12 -33.48 -42.17 -3.39
C GLU A 12 -34.22 -40.93 -2.87
N MET A 13 -33.78 -40.33 -1.76
CA MET A 13 -34.39 -39.09 -1.27
C MET A 13 -34.25 -37.92 -2.25
N ARG A 14 -33.10 -37.79 -2.93
CA ARG A 14 -32.93 -36.76 -3.98
C ARG A 14 -33.78 -37.03 -5.22
N LEU A 15 -34.10 -38.29 -5.49
CA LEU A 15 -34.92 -38.72 -6.62
C LEU A 15 -36.42 -38.52 -6.34
N LEU A 16 -36.84 -38.77 -5.10
CA LEU A 16 -38.23 -38.62 -4.63
C LEU A 16 -38.59 -37.16 -4.32
N TYR A 17 -37.61 -36.36 -3.88
CA TYR A 17 -37.77 -34.93 -3.60
C TYR A 17 -36.80 -34.11 -4.45
N PRO A 18 -37.04 -33.98 -5.77
CA PRO A 18 -36.26 -33.06 -6.59
C PRO A 18 -36.45 -31.64 -6.01
N ALA A 19 -35.34 -30.94 -5.76
CA ALA A 19 -35.40 -29.56 -5.33
C ALA A 19 -36.17 -28.76 -6.39
N PRO A 20 -37.22 -28.00 -6.00
CA PRO A 20 -37.99 -27.23 -6.97
C PRO A 20 -37.06 -26.25 -7.69
N ALA A 21 -37.27 -26.09 -9.00
CA ALA A 21 -36.57 -25.07 -9.77
C ALA A 21 -36.74 -23.72 -9.06
N PRO A 22 -35.67 -22.92 -8.90
CA PRO A 22 -35.72 -21.70 -8.09
C PRO A 22 -36.74 -20.72 -8.69
N GLN A 23 -37.93 -20.66 -8.09
CA GLN A 23 -38.99 -19.76 -8.51
C GLN A 23 -38.68 -18.36 -7.98
N ARG A 24 -38.89 -17.33 -8.82
CA ARG A 24 -38.72 -15.92 -8.46
C ARG A 24 -37.32 -15.50 -8.00
N LYS A 25 -36.27 -16.26 -8.36
CA LYS A 25 -34.87 -15.89 -8.08
C LYS A 25 -34.58 -14.44 -8.46
N GLU A 26 -35.01 -14.00 -9.64
CA GLU A 26 -34.78 -12.62 -10.08
C GLU A 26 -35.55 -11.57 -9.28
N GLN A 27 -36.79 -11.87 -8.89
CA GLN A 27 -37.59 -10.97 -8.07
C GLN A 27 -37.02 -10.87 -6.65
N PHE A 28 -36.61 -12.01 -6.06
CA PHE A 28 -35.94 -12.06 -4.77
C PHE A 28 -34.58 -11.32 -4.78
N LEU A 29 -33.79 -11.48 -5.84
CA LEU A 29 -32.53 -10.74 -6.01
C LEU A 29 -32.75 -9.24 -6.25
N ARG A 30 -33.89 -8.83 -6.80
CA ARG A 30 -34.30 -7.42 -6.93
C ARG A 30 -34.85 -6.85 -5.61
N GLU A 31 -35.52 -7.67 -4.80
CA GLU A 31 -36.00 -7.31 -3.46
C GLU A 31 -34.87 -7.19 -2.43
N LEU A 32 -33.76 -7.92 -2.65
CA LEU A 32 -32.51 -7.67 -1.98
C LEU A 32 -32.00 -6.28 -2.38
N SER A 33 -32.47 -5.27 -1.65
CA SER A 33 -31.99 -3.89 -1.66
C SER A 33 -30.53 -3.88 -1.22
N TYR A 34 -29.64 -4.27 -2.11
CA TYR A 34 -28.21 -4.16 -1.90
C TYR A 34 -27.90 -2.66 -1.85
N PRO A 35 -27.48 -2.09 -0.69
CA PRO A 35 -27.23 -0.66 -0.59
C PRO A 35 -26.20 -0.29 -1.65
N GLN A 36 -26.60 0.50 -2.64
CA GLN A 36 -25.67 1.11 -3.59
C GLN A 36 -24.99 2.24 -2.85
N SER A 37 -23.95 1.90 -2.08
CA SER A 37 -23.13 2.89 -1.39
C SER A 37 -22.49 3.81 -2.43
N SER A 38 -22.54 5.12 -2.17
CA SER A 38 -21.85 6.10 -3.01
C SER A 38 -20.35 5.78 -3.07
N PRO A 39 -19.66 6.03 -4.21
CA PRO A 39 -18.21 5.86 -4.31
C PRO A 39 -17.46 6.65 -3.22
N LEU A 40 -17.94 7.86 -2.89
CA LEU A 40 -17.34 8.71 -1.86
C LEU A 40 -17.57 8.17 -0.45
N GLU A 41 -18.74 7.60 -0.20
CA GLU A 41 -19.07 6.98 1.09
C GLU A 41 -18.21 5.73 1.31
N THR A 42 -17.98 4.95 0.26
CA THR A 42 -17.03 3.84 0.28
C THR A 42 -15.62 4.33 0.64
N ILE A 43 -15.15 5.40 -0.01
CA ILE A 43 -13.82 5.96 0.27
C ILE A 43 -13.71 6.41 1.73
N ALA A 44 -14.69 7.17 2.24
CA ALA A 44 -14.69 7.67 3.61
C ALA A 44 -14.67 6.54 4.65
N VAL A 45 -15.47 5.49 4.43
CA VAL A 45 -15.51 4.32 5.30
C VAL A 45 -14.16 3.57 5.27
N GLN A 46 -13.56 3.41 4.08
CA GLN A 46 -12.25 2.75 3.95
C GLN A 46 -11.11 3.55 4.59
N ILE A 47 -11.14 4.88 4.51
CA ILE A 47 -10.17 5.74 5.22
C ILE A 47 -10.33 5.62 6.73
N GLY A 48 -11.58 5.57 7.23
CA GLY A 48 -11.86 5.35 8.65
C GLY A 48 -11.38 4.01 9.19
N TYR A 49 -11.21 3.00 8.33
CA TYR A 49 -10.67 1.69 8.69
C TYR A 49 -9.15 1.67 8.84
N ILE A 50 -8.44 2.68 8.31
CA ILE A 50 -6.99 2.82 8.49
C ILE A 50 -6.70 3.10 9.97
N ARG A 51 -5.78 2.32 10.54
CA ARG A 51 -5.51 2.40 11.98
C ARG A 51 -4.89 3.76 12.32
N LYS A 52 -5.47 4.44 13.32
CA LYS A 52 -4.99 5.76 13.77
C LYS A 52 -3.51 5.78 14.13
N PHE A 53 -2.99 4.64 14.58
CA PHE A 53 -1.59 4.43 14.92
C PHE A 53 -0.64 4.66 13.73
N VAL A 54 -1.02 4.32 12.51
CA VAL A 54 -0.17 4.51 11.32
C VAL A 54 0.06 6.01 11.07
N TRP A 55 -1.00 6.82 11.17
CA TRP A 55 -0.88 8.28 11.06
C TRP A 55 0.06 8.87 12.13
N ILE A 56 -0.10 8.42 13.38
CA ILE A 56 0.75 8.88 14.49
C ILE A 56 2.20 8.47 14.26
N LEU A 57 2.44 7.23 13.79
CA LEU A 57 3.78 6.72 13.56
C LEU A 57 4.47 7.43 12.37
N SER A 58 3.77 7.66 11.25
CA SER A 58 4.30 8.44 10.13
C SER A 58 4.67 9.87 10.56
N LEU A 59 3.82 10.51 11.37
CA LEU A 59 4.10 11.85 11.91
C LEU A 59 5.31 11.82 12.86
N LEU A 60 5.37 10.83 13.76
CA LEU A 60 6.48 10.67 14.70
C LEU A 60 7.80 10.46 13.95
N LEU A 61 7.80 9.63 12.92
CA LEU A 61 8.98 9.37 12.09
C LEU A 61 9.52 10.65 11.43
N ILE A 62 8.67 11.43 10.75
CA ILE A 62 9.12 12.69 10.14
C ILE A 62 9.54 13.72 11.18
N THR A 63 8.75 13.92 12.23
CA THR A 63 9.07 14.93 13.26
C THR A 63 10.35 14.58 14.03
N SER A 64 10.57 13.30 14.33
CA SER A 64 11.82 12.83 14.93
C SER A 64 13.01 13.03 13.98
N ALA A 65 12.89 12.72 12.69
CA ALA A 65 13.96 12.98 11.72
C ALA A 65 14.34 14.47 11.66
N LEU A 66 13.36 15.37 11.66
CA LEU A 66 13.59 16.81 11.69
C LEU A 66 14.23 17.28 13.01
N ALA A 67 13.79 16.73 14.15
CA ALA A 67 14.32 17.07 15.46
C ALA A 67 15.75 16.55 15.69
N PHE A 68 16.03 15.31 15.30
CA PHE A 68 17.36 14.70 15.37
C PHE A 68 18.33 15.37 14.40
N GLY A 69 17.90 15.65 13.16
CA GLY A 69 18.72 16.40 12.20
C GLY A 69 19.13 17.78 12.71
N ASN A 70 18.25 18.48 13.44
CA ASN A 70 18.55 19.80 13.98
C ASN A 70 19.39 19.79 15.28
N SER A 71 19.37 18.70 16.06
CA SER A 71 20.00 18.64 17.40
C SER A 71 21.30 17.85 17.44
N TYR A 72 21.37 16.74 16.71
CA TYR A 72 22.47 15.77 16.81
C TYR A 72 23.64 16.13 15.88
N TRP A 73 23.41 16.98 14.86
CA TRP A 73 24.36 17.30 13.78
C TRP A 73 24.64 18.81 13.64
N GLN A 74 24.70 19.54 14.75
CA GLN A 74 25.22 20.92 14.76
C GLN A 74 26.73 21.03 14.44
N GLN A 75 27.44 19.91 14.30
CA GLN A 75 28.90 19.86 14.11
C GLN A 75 29.36 19.35 12.75
N ALA A 76 28.47 18.80 11.94
CA ALA A 76 28.84 18.18 10.70
C ALA A 76 28.19 18.87 9.50
N GLU A 77 28.87 18.72 8.37
CA GLU A 77 28.82 19.55 7.16
C GLU A 77 27.42 19.69 6.52
N ASP A 78 27.37 20.48 5.45
CA ASP A 78 26.19 20.66 4.60
C ASP A 78 25.48 19.30 4.34
N TYR A 79 24.14 19.27 4.26
CA TYR A 79 23.29 18.09 3.94
C TYR A 79 22.84 17.15 5.09
N GLY A 80 23.21 17.41 6.36
CA GLY A 80 22.86 16.53 7.49
C GLY A 80 21.36 16.35 7.78
N MET A 81 20.55 17.38 7.60
CA MET A 81 19.10 17.31 7.84
C MET A 81 18.41 16.51 6.73
N LEU A 82 18.82 16.72 5.48
CA LEU A 82 18.31 15.98 4.33
C LEU A 82 18.65 14.50 4.42
N TRP A 83 19.83 14.15 4.90
CA TRP A 83 20.23 12.77 5.17
C TRP A 83 19.31 12.08 6.18
N CYS A 84 19.04 12.72 7.32
CA CYS A 84 18.16 12.16 8.35
C CYS A 84 16.73 11.94 7.84
N VAL A 85 16.17 12.92 7.12
CA VAL A 85 14.81 12.80 6.56
C VAL A 85 14.79 11.72 5.49
N SER A 86 15.78 11.69 4.60
CA SER A 86 15.92 10.68 3.53
C SER A 86 15.99 9.27 4.12
N ALA A 87 16.74 9.06 5.21
CA ALA A 87 16.86 7.76 5.88
C ALA A 87 15.54 7.25 6.48
N VAL A 88 14.61 8.14 6.82
CA VAL A 88 13.30 7.78 7.38
C VAL A 88 12.26 7.51 6.29
N THR A 89 12.45 8.04 5.08
CA THR A 89 11.50 7.84 3.97
C THR A 89 11.24 6.37 3.59
N PRO A 90 12.22 5.43 3.60
CA PRO A 90 11.94 4.00 3.39
C PRO A 90 11.06 3.38 4.47
N LEU A 91 11.15 3.86 5.72
CA LEU A 91 10.31 3.36 6.82
C LEU A 91 8.86 3.80 6.63
N LEU A 92 8.61 5.02 6.14
CA LEU A 92 7.27 5.48 5.79
C LEU A 92 6.65 4.60 4.69
N ALA A 93 7.42 4.34 3.63
CA ALA A 93 6.99 3.46 2.53
C ALA A 93 6.66 2.04 3.04
N ALA A 94 7.50 1.47 3.90
CA ALA A 94 7.25 0.15 4.49
C ALA A 94 5.97 0.13 5.36
N LEU A 95 5.74 1.17 6.17
CA LEU A 95 4.51 1.32 6.95
C LEU A 95 3.27 1.46 6.05
N ALA A 96 3.38 2.21 4.96
CA ALA A 96 2.28 2.39 4.01
C ALA A 96 1.89 1.08 3.33
N VAL A 97 2.88 0.32 2.85
CA VAL A 97 2.63 -0.95 2.16
C VAL A 97 2.11 -2.00 3.14
N THR A 98 2.71 -2.14 4.32
CA THR A 98 2.26 -3.12 5.32
C THR A 98 0.82 -2.89 5.77
N GLU A 99 0.40 -1.63 5.98
CA GLU A 99 -0.99 -1.32 6.33
C GLU A 99 -1.94 -1.56 5.14
N THR A 100 -1.52 -1.22 3.92
CA THR A 100 -2.30 -1.43 2.69
C THR A 100 -2.63 -2.91 2.48
N PHE A 101 -1.64 -3.80 2.67
CA PHE A 101 -1.77 -5.23 2.44
C PHE A 101 -2.18 -6.04 3.68
N ARG A 102 -2.29 -5.40 4.86
CA ARG A 102 -2.67 -6.05 6.10
C ARG A 102 -3.94 -6.89 5.99
N SER A 103 -4.97 -6.37 5.32
CA SER A 103 -6.23 -7.12 5.17
C SER A 103 -6.06 -8.43 4.40
N SER A 104 -5.13 -8.43 3.43
CA SER A 104 -4.72 -9.65 2.72
C SER A 104 -3.96 -10.60 3.64
N ALA A 105 -3.03 -10.08 4.45
CA ALA A 105 -2.20 -10.88 5.35
C ALA A 105 -2.97 -11.55 6.50
N TYR A 106 -4.09 -10.98 6.96
CA TYR A 106 -4.90 -11.52 8.07
C TYR A 106 -6.08 -12.40 7.62
N GLY A 107 -6.13 -12.81 6.34
CA GLY A 107 -7.15 -13.74 5.83
C GLY A 107 -8.55 -13.13 5.67
N MET A 108 -8.71 -11.84 5.94
CA MET A 108 -9.95 -11.09 5.69
C MET A 108 -10.21 -10.90 4.20
N ALA A 109 -9.19 -11.09 3.35
CA ALA A 109 -9.32 -11.03 1.90
C ALA A 109 -10.38 -11.99 1.32
N GLU A 110 -10.62 -13.16 1.92
CA GLU A 110 -11.66 -14.08 1.44
C GLU A 110 -13.07 -13.55 1.74
N LEU A 111 -13.26 -12.92 2.90
CA LEU A 111 -14.52 -12.25 3.28
C LEU A 111 -14.73 -10.96 2.49
N GLU A 112 -13.65 -10.23 2.21
CA GLU A 112 -13.66 -9.03 1.36
C GLU A 112 -13.92 -9.38 -0.12
N MET A 113 -13.47 -10.55 -0.61
CA MET A 113 -13.80 -11.06 -1.95
C MET A 113 -15.25 -11.56 -2.06
N ALA A 114 -15.84 -12.05 -0.97
CA ALA A 114 -17.24 -12.49 -0.92
C ALA A 114 -18.23 -11.31 -0.78
N ALA A 115 -17.78 -10.18 -0.24
CA ALA A 115 -18.56 -8.95 -0.17
C ALA A 115 -18.43 -8.15 -1.48
N LYS A 116 -19.54 -7.52 -1.88
CA LYS A 116 -19.80 -6.70 -3.07
C LYS A 116 -18.68 -5.76 -3.60
N HIS A 117 -17.65 -5.42 -2.82
CA HIS A 117 -16.58 -4.50 -3.23
C HIS A 117 -15.33 -5.26 -3.65
N ASN A 118 -14.82 -4.95 -4.83
CA ASN A 118 -13.62 -5.58 -5.35
C ASN A 118 -12.43 -5.29 -4.40
N LEU A 119 -11.82 -6.34 -3.85
CA LEU A 119 -10.61 -6.28 -3.01
C LEU A 119 -9.56 -5.31 -3.57
N GLN A 120 -9.44 -5.26 -4.90
CA GLN A 120 -8.51 -4.39 -5.61
C GLN A 120 -8.87 -2.89 -5.50
N GLN A 121 -10.16 -2.54 -5.47
CA GLN A 121 -10.61 -1.17 -5.26
C GLN A 121 -10.33 -0.69 -3.83
N ILE A 122 -10.55 -1.55 -2.83
CA ILE A 122 -10.25 -1.23 -1.42
C ILE A 122 -8.74 -0.99 -1.25
N LEU A 123 -7.92 -1.85 -1.86
CA LEU A 123 -6.47 -1.73 -1.83
C LEU A 123 -6.00 -0.41 -2.45
N LEU A 124 -6.55 -0.03 -3.62
CA LEU A 124 -6.23 1.24 -4.28
C LEU A 124 -6.61 2.46 -3.43
N ILE A 125 -7.77 2.43 -2.76
CA ILE A 125 -8.20 3.51 -1.87
C ILE A 125 -7.23 3.66 -0.70
N ARG A 126 -6.87 2.55 -0.03
CA ARG A 126 -5.95 2.58 1.12
C ARG A 126 -4.56 3.05 0.71
N MET A 127 -4.03 2.54 -0.39
CA MET A 127 -2.74 2.93 -0.94
C MET A 127 -2.72 4.42 -1.31
N GLY A 128 -3.78 4.93 -1.94
CA GLY A 128 -3.91 6.35 -2.27
C GLY A 128 -4.03 7.24 -1.03
N ALA A 129 -4.77 6.81 -0.01
CA ALA A 129 -4.93 7.57 1.22
C ALA A 129 -3.62 7.65 2.03
N ILE A 130 -2.95 6.52 2.25
CA ILE A 130 -1.71 6.49 3.04
C ILE A 130 -0.56 7.12 2.25
N GLY A 131 -0.39 6.75 0.98
CA GLY A 131 0.64 7.33 0.11
C GLY A 131 0.45 8.83 -0.11
N GLY A 132 -0.80 9.31 -0.16
CA GLY A 132 -1.10 10.74 -0.24
C GLY A 132 -0.66 11.50 1.00
N VAL A 133 -0.85 10.94 2.20
CA VAL A 133 -0.39 11.57 3.44
C VAL A 133 1.13 11.52 3.56
N ASP A 134 1.77 10.40 3.21
CA ASP A 134 3.24 10.33 3.18
C ASP A 134 3.82 11.38 2.23
N PHE A 135 3.21 11.55 1.04
CA PHE A 135 3.58 12.62 0.11
C PHE A 135 3.41 14.02 0.73
N LEU A 136 2.27 14.29 1.39
CA LEU A 136 2.05 15.56 2.07
C LEU A 136 3.07 15.81 3.20
N LEU A 137 3.43 14.78 3.96
CA LEU A 137 4.44 14.87 5.01
C LEU A 137 5.83 15.16 4.42
N ILE A 138 6.21 14.49 3.33
CA ILE A 138 7.46 14.76 2.61
C ILE A 138 7.46 16.20 2.10
N MET A 139 6.38 16.66 1.45
CA MET A 139 6.26 18.02 0.96
C MET A 139 6.30 19.06 2.08
N ALA A 140 5.71 18.77 3.24
CA ALA A 140 5.76 19.63 4.42
C ALA A 140 7.15 19.69 5.05
N ALA A 141 7.99 18.65 4.89
CA ALA A 141 9.38 18.65 5.36
C ALA A 141 10.32 19.48 4.47
N LEU A 142 9.98 19.69 3.18
CA LEU A 142 10.84 20.40 2.22
C LEU A 142 11.21 21.84 2.59
N PRO A 143 10.29 22.71 3.04
CA PRO A 143 10.64 24.09 3.38
C PRO A 143 11.72 24.17 4.47
N PHE A 144 11.63 23.31 5.49
CA PHE A 144 12.60 23.25 6.58
C PHE A 144 14.01 22.85 6.09
N LEU A 145 14.08 21.96 5.10
CA LEU A 145 15.33 21.53 4.48
C LEU A 145 15.96 22.63 3.64
N VAL A 146 15.14 23.35 2.86
CA VAL A 146 15.59 24.45 2.00
C VAL A 146 16.14 25.61 2.82
N GLU A 147 15.48 25.94 3.94
CA GLU A 147 15.95 26.99 4.85
C GLU A 147 17.30 26.67 5.49
N LYS A 148 17.56 25.38 5.79
CA LYS A 148 18.77 24.95 6.50
C LYS A 148 19.95 24.70 5.58
N GLU A 149 19.74 24.10 4.42
CA GLU A 149 20.82 23.60 3.55
C GLU A 149 20.96 24.39 2.24
N GLN A 150 20.15 25.44 2.03
CA GLN A 150 20.16 26.29 0.82
C GLN A 150 20.02 25.53 -0.51
N ILE A 151 19.38 24.37 -0.48
CA ILE A 151 19.14 23.53 -1.66
C ILE A 151 17.88 24.01 -2.39
N SER A 152 17.84 23.88 -3.71
CA SER A 152 16.60 24.08 -4.48
C SER A 152 15.50 23.09 -4.04
N ILE A 153 14.28 23.58 -3.84
CA ILE A 153 13.08 22.78 -3.50
C ILE A 153 12.96 21.54 -4.40
N PHE A 154 13.24 21.69 -5.70
CA PHE A 154 13.13 20.58 -6.66
C PHE A 154 14.14 19.47 -6.39
N ARG A 155 15.38 19.83 -6.02
CA ARG A 155 16.43 18.84 -5.71
C ARG A 155 16.11 18.10 -4.41
N GLY A 156 15.68 18.82 -3.38
CA GLY A 156 15.23 18.23 -2.12
C GLY A 156 14.06 17.25 -2.32
N ALA A 157 13.09 17.63 -3.16
CA ALA A 157 11.94 16.76 -3.47
C ALA A 157 12.37 15.44 -4.11
N VAL A 158 13.27 15.47 -5.10
CA VAL A 158 13.76 14.26 -5.77
C VAL A 158 14.52 13.35 -4.79
N TYR A 159 15.39 13.92 -3.95
CA TYR A 159 16.17 13.14 -2.98
C TYR A 159 15.35 12.50 -1.86
N LEU A 160 14.18 13.06 -1.52
CA LEU A 160 13.26 12.44 -0.58
C LEU A 160 12.30 11.44 -1.24
N MET A 161 11.77 11.79 -2.41
CA MET A 161 10.78 10.95 -3.07
C MET A 161 11.38 9.70 -3.71
N ALA A 162 12.61 9.76 -4.21
CA ALA A 162 13.22 8.61 -4.88
C ALA A 162 13.42 7.38 -3.96
N PRO A 163 14.02 7.48 -2.76
CA PRO A 163 14.13 6.34 -1.84
C PRO A 163 12.76 5.84 -1.34
N TRP A 164 11.81 6.75 -1.14
CA TRP A 164 10.41 6.40 -0.82
C TRP A 164 9.78 5.56 -1.94
N LEU A 165 9.84 6.02 -3.19
CA LEU A 165 9.29 5.31 -4.36
C LEU A 165 9.95 3.95 -4.58
N CYS A 166 11.28 3.88 -4.46
CA CYS A 166 12.04 2.64 -4.57
C CYS A 166 11.52 1.60 -3.56
N THR A 167 11.39 2.00 -2.30
CA THR A 167 10.93 1.13 -1.22
C THR A 167 9.47 0.70 -1.44
N CYS A 168 8.60 1.62 -1.87
CA CYS A 168 7.21 1.31 -2.24
C CYS A 168 7.14 0.23 -3.32
N VAL A 169 7.92 0.36 -4.41
CA VAL A 169 7.91 -0.61 -5.52
C VAL A 169 8.41 -1.98 -5.09
N ILE A 170 9.51 -2.02 -4.32
CA ILE A 170 10.08 -3.29 -3.83
C ILE A 170 9.12 -3.97 -2.85
N ALA A 171 8.58 -3.23 -1.89
CA ALA A 171 7.64 -3.74 -0.91
C ALA A 171 6.35 -4.26 -1.60
N PHE A 172 5.84 -3.54 -2.60
CA PHE A 172 4.70 -3.98 -3.40
C PHE A 172 5.00 -5.28 -4.17
N GLN A 173 6.21 -5.40 -4.71
CA GLN A 173 6.64 -6.60 -5.42
C GLN A 173 6.75 -7.79 -4.47
N ILE A 174 7.20 -7.59 -3.23
CA ILE A 174 7.27 -8.64 -2.21
C ILE A 174 5.88 -9.11 -1.82
N GLU A 175 4.94 -8.20 -1.56
CA GLU A 175 3.54 -8.55 -1.28
C GLU A 175 2.89 -9.35 -2.42
N LYS A 176 3.34 -9.15 -3.67
CA LYS A 176 2.87 -9.93 -4.82
C LYS A 176 3.36 -11.39 -4.79
N TYR A 177 4.60 -11.64 -4.34
CA TYR A 177 5.22 -12.97 -4.34
C TYR A 177 5.06 -13.72 -3.01
N ALA A 178 5.27 -13.03 -1.90
CA ALA A 178 5.09 -13.54 -0.55
C ALA A 178 3.70 -13.13 -0.06
N LYS A 179 2.74 -14.05 -0.07
CA LYS A 179 1.40 -13.80 0.48
C LYS A 179 1.34 -14.23 1.94
N GLY A 180 0.77 -13.39 2.79
CA GLY A 180 0.45 -13.73 4.18
C GLY A 180 1.24 -12.91 5.20
N ARG A 181 1.27 -13.39 6.45
CA ARG A 181 1.88 -12.68 7.59
C ARG A 181 3.39 -12.46 7.43
N ASP A 182 4.06 -13.34 6.70
CA ASP A 182 5.52 -13.27 6.50
C ASP A 182 5.92 -12.07 5.65
N SER A 183 5.05 -11.60 4.75
CA SER A 183 5.31 -10.42 3.92
C SER A 183 5.48 -9.14 4.74
N ILE A 184 4.72 -9.02 5.84
CA ILE A 184 4.84 -7.88 6.76
C ILE A 184 6.25 -7.82 7.36
N TRP A 185 6.81 -8.98 7.72
CA TRP A 185 8.18 -9.05 8.26
C TRP A 185 9.22 -8.70 7.20
N TYR A 186 9.07 -9.15 5.96
CA TYR A 186 9.97 -8.79 4.87
C TYR A 186 9.93 -7.30 4.54
N CYS A 187 8.74 -6.68 4.51
CA CYS A 187 8.58 -5.24 4.30
C CYS A 187 9.21 -4.41 5.43
N CYS A 188 9.00 -4.81 6.69
CA CYS A 188 9.66 -4.16 7.83
C CYS A 188 11.18 -4.33 7.79
N ALA A 189 11.68 -5.53 7.48
CA ALA A 189 13.11 -5.79 7.37
C ALA A 189 13.75 -4.95 6.27
N LEU A 190 13.08 -4.80 5.13
CA LEU A 190 13.56 -3.92 4.05
C LEU A 190 13.59 -2.46 4.43
N GLY A 191 12.52 -1.94 5.04
CA GLY A 191 12.49 -0.55 5.49
C GLY A 191 13.63 -0.24 6.46
N LEU A 192 13.87 -1.14 7.42
CA LEU A 192 14.99 -1.04 8.36
C LEU A 192 16.35 -1.19 7.69
N PHE A 193 16.47 -2.06 6.69
CA PHE A 193 17.71 -2.25 5.94
C PHE A 193 18.08 -1.01 5.13
N PHE A 194 17.14 -0.46 4.35
CA PHE A 194 17.39 0.77 3.59
C PHE A 194 17.65 1.96 4.52
N SER A 195 16.88 2.09 5.60
CA SER A 195 17.09 3.15 6.60
C SER A 195 18.45 3.00 7.30
N GLY A 196 18.83 1.78 7.68
CA GLY A 196 20.09 1.47 8.36
C GLY A 196 21.32 1.66 7.45
N ILE A 197 21.22 1.30 6.17
CA ILE A 197 22.26 1.61 5.19
C ILE A 197 22.42 3.13 5.07
N SER A 198 21.31 3.84 4.89
CA SER A 198 21.35 5.30 4.80
C SER A 198 21.99 5.92 6.03
N LEU A 199 21.71 5.45 7.25
CA LEU A 199 22.37 6.00 8.44
C LEU A 199 23.83 5.54 8.60
N GLY A 200 24.20 4.35 8.14
CA GLY A 200 25.55 3.80 8.31
C GLY A 200 26.61 4.30 7.33
N THR A 201 26.21 4.96 6.23
CA THR A 201 27.14 5.42 5.18
C THR A 201 27.45 6.92 5.27
N GLU A 202 27.77 7.42 6.47
CA GLU A 202 28.01 8.86 6.73
C GLU A 202 29.11 9.46 5.82
N ASN A 203 30.14 8.69 5.47
CA ASN A 203 31.25 9.14 4.62
C ASN A 203 30.90 9.34 3.13
N PHE A 204 29.69 9.00 2.68
CA PHE A 204 29.27 9.10 1.27
C PHE A 204 28.28 10.24 1.01
N GLN A 205 27.94 11.06 2.01
CA GLN A 205 26.95 12.14 1.91
C GLN A 205 27.23 13.10 0.74
N GLU A 206 28.47 13.60 0.62
CA GLU A 206 28.84 14.52 -0.47
C GLU A 206 28.80 13.86 -1.86
N THR A 207 29.11 12.56 -1.95
CA THR A 207 29.08 11.82 -3.22
C THR A 207 27.65 11.50 -3.66
N VAL A 208 26.74 11.27 -2.72
CA VAL A 208 25.34 10.89 -2.98
C VAL A 208 24.46 12.10 -3.29
N TYR A 209 24.77 13.28 -2.73
CA TYR A 209 24.01 14.51 -2.96
C TYR A 209 24.70 15.52 -3.88
N GLY A 210 25.91 15.21 -4.35
CA GLY A 210 26.64 16.02 -5.33
C GLY A 210 25.85 16.24 -6.63
N ASN A 211 26.24 17.29 -7.36
CA ASN A 211 25.53 17.72 -8.58
C ASN A 211 25.41 16.62 -9.67
N GLU A 212 26.37 15.70 -9.76
CA GLU A 212 26.34 14.59 -10.73
C GLU A 212 25.36 13.48 -10.32
N ALA A 213 25.22 13.22 -9.03
CA ALA A 213 24.28 12.23 -8.49
C ALA A 213 22.82 12.65 -8.70
N PHE A 214 22.53 13.95 -8.79
CA PHE A 214 21.19 14.46 -9.05
C PHE A 214 20.55 13.86 -10.31
N TYR A 215 21.30 13.75 -11.41
CA TYR A 215 20.78 13.18 -12.65
C TYR A 215 20.50 11.68 -12.52
N LEU A 216 21.32 10.95 -11.77
CA LEU A 216 21.09 9.53 -11.47
C LEU A 216 19.81 9.36 -10.63
N TRP A 217 19.63 10.16 -9.59
CA TRP A 217 18.42 10.15 -8.76
C TRP A 217 17.17 10.52 -9.55
N LEU A 218 17.29 11.43 -10.51
CA LEU A 218 16.21 11.80 -11.42
C LEU A 218 15.83 10.64 -12.35
N ILE A 219 16.80 9.93 -12.94
CA ILE A 219 16.53 8.73 -13.74
C ILE A 219 15.85 7.66 -12.87
N VAL A 220 16.39 7.39 -11.68
CA VAL A 220 15.83 6.45 -10.70
C VAL A 220 14.39 6.80 -10.37
N PHE A 221 14.10 8.07 -10.10
CA PHE A 221 12.76 8.56 -9.82
C PHE A 221 11.78 8.27 -10.97
N PHE A 222 12.15 8.58 -12.22
CA PHE A 222 11.28 8.32 -13.37
C PHE A 222 11.06 6.83 -13.62
N VAL A 223 12.11 6.01 -13.48
CA VAL A 223 12.01 4.55 -13.65
C VAL A 223 11.06 3.96 -12.59
N PHE A 224 11.27 4.27 -11.31
CA PHE A 224 10.41 3.74 -10.24
C PHE A 224 8.98 4.29 -10.31
N SER A 225 8.79 5.54 -10.72
CA SER A 225 7.45 6.10 -10.98
C SER A 225 6.74 5.33 -12.09
N ALA A 226 7.41 5.03 -13.20
CA ALA A 226 6.85 4.24 -14.30
C ALA A 226 6.50 2.80 -13.86
N VAL A 227 7.35 2.16 -13.06
CA VAL A 227 7.08 0.83 -12.51
C VAL A 227 5.87 0.84 -11.58
N LEU A 228 5.79 1.81 -10.67
CA LEU A 228 4.66 1.97 -9.75
C LEU A 228 3.36 2.23 -10.53
N ALA A 229 3.39 3.12 -11.53
CA ALA A 229 2.25 3.37 -12.41
C ALA A 229 1.78 2.11 -13.14
N ASN A 230 2.72 1.29 -13.63
CA ASN A 230 2.40 0.00 -14.25
C ASN A 230 1.78 -0.99 -13.24
N GLN A 231 2.30 -1.05 -12.01
CA GLN A 231 1.72 -1.89 -10.94
C GLN A 231 0.27 -1.45 -10.63
N ILE A 232 0.02 -0.15 -10.46
CA ILE A 232 -1.33 0.40 -10.25
C ILE A 232 -2.23 0.06 -11.42
N TRP A 233 -1.76 0.28 -12.65
CA TRP A 233 -2.52 0.01 -13.86
C TRP A 233 -2.90 -1.47 -13.98
N GLN A 234 -1.98 -2.39 -13.66
CA GLN A 234 -2.27 -3.83 -13.62
C GLN A 234 -3.38 -4.18 -12.63
N ILE A 235 -3.39 -3.57 -11.44
CA ILE A 235 -4.44 -3.76 -10.43
C ILE A 235 -5.78 -3.25 -10.94
N CYS A 236 -5.80 -2.03 -11.50
CA CYS A 236 -7.00 -1.43 -12.08
C CYS A 236 -7.57 -2.27 -13.24
N HIS A 237 -6.70 -2.75 -14.13
CA HIS A 237 -7.12 -3.55 -15.28
C HIS A 237 -7.68 -4.91 -14.85
N GLN A 238 -7.06 -5.57 -13.87
CA GLN A 238 -7.62 -6.78 -13.29
C GLN A 238 -8.99 -6.52 -12.66
N ALA A 239 -9.15 -5.38 -11.98
CA ALA A 239 -10.40 -5.02 -11.32
C ALA A 239 -11.54 -4.85 -12.31
N GLU A 240 -11.24 -4.22 -13.45
CA GLU A 240 -12.18 -4.02 -14.55
C GLU A 240 -12.55 -5.35 -15.24
N LYS A 241 -11.56 -6.25 -15.43
CA LYS A 241 -11.78 -7.58 -16.02
C LYS A 241 -12.72 -8.45 -15.18
N TRP A 242 -12.53 -8.46 -13.85
CA TRP A 242 -13.42 -9.16 -12.93
C TRP A 242 -14.85 -8.61 -12.99
N ASN A 243 -14.99 -7.29 -13.03
CA ASN A 243 -16.30 -6.65 -13.14
C ASN A 243 -17.01 -7.05 -14.45
N ARG A 244 -16.30 -7.00 -15.59
CA ARG A 244 -16.84 -7.43 -16.90
C ARG A 244 -17.29 -8.90 -16.90
N ASN A 245 -16.52 -9.81 -16.31
CA ASN A 245 -16.88 -11.23 -16.26
C ASN A 245 -18.18 -11.48 -15.46
N LEU A 246 -18.42 -10.72 -14.39
CA LEU A 246 -19.66 -10.83 -13.60
C LEU A 246 -20.89 -10.39 -14.40
N TYR A 247 -20.77 -9.37 -15.26
CA TYR A 247 -21.87 -8.93 -16.12
C TYR A 247 -22.15 -9.89 -17.27
N LEU A 248 -21.13 -10.59 -17.80
CA LEU A 248 -21.28 -11.58 -18.87
C LEU A 248 -21.82 -12.94 -18.40
N ALA A 249 -21.72 -13.24 -17.10
CA ALA A 249 -22.24 -14.46 -16.50
C ALA A 249 -23.71 -14.35 -16.01
N ARG A 250 -24.36 -13.20 -16.27
CA ARG A 250 -25.77 -12.93 -15.98
C ARG A 250 -26.57 -12.95 -17.28
#